data_AF-A0AAJ6AMX0-F1
#
_entry.id   AF-A0AAJ6AMX0-F1
#
_cell.length_a   1.000
_cell.length_b   1.000
_cell.length_c   1.000
_cell.angle_alpha   90.00
_cell.angle_beta   90.00
_cell.angle_gamma   90.00
#
_symmetry.space_group_name_H-M   'P 1'
#
loop_
_entity.id
_entity.type
_entity.pdbx_description
1 polymer ?
#
loop_
_entity_poly.entity_id
_entity_poly.type
_entity_poly.pdbx_seq_one_letter_code
_entity_poly.pdbx_strand_id
1 'polypeptide(L)'
;MQTRIEVTKHYAARYAAASKKVKGQILDTVVELTGWHRDHARQQLKRRLAQPKGRATATVAVIDRRKTKARKYSYDAVKVLQSVWSVSGGLSGKYLAASMADWLEGLEAYGGLVAGHNRYSATVRAELLAMSAATIDRYLQPVRAKDPIRGKAATKPDSLLRNSITIRKAGDELDDEPGLFEVDTVAHCGPTLKGEFVRSVNFTDVRIGWVYTTAIRNNAAKHVVAACTNFVDAIPYLVTAMDFDNGSEFMNYDLLDWSADHKVFFTRGRPYQKNDQATIESKNHHAVRKYGFYYRYDTAEELALLQRLWPLVNDRLNFFTPTKKPTGWTTDAVGRRQRVYDQPTSPYQRLVASGILSPAQHQQLAAYKASLDPAAMATEIDAIQQQLIRLAAAKTRQLQRELDAADRPPHPAGIKIHRRAS
;
A
#
# COMPACT_ATOMS: atom_id res chain seq x y z
N MET A 1 31.43 -3.37 23.78
CA MET A 1 30.66 -3.92 24.94
C MET A 1 31.53 -4.75 25.88
N GLN A 2 32.43 -5.61 25.38
CA GLN A 2 33.34 -6.45 26.19
C GLN A 2 34.17 -5.64 27.20
N THR A 3 34.76 -4.52 26.79
CA THR A 3 35.64 -3.67 27.62
C THR A 3 34.94 -3.13 28.87
N ARG A 4 33.68 -2.68 28.75
CA ARG A 4 32.91 -2.15 29.89
C ARG A 4 32.58 -3.23 30.93
N ILE A 5 32.40 -4.47 30.48
CA ILE A 5 32.12 -5.61 31.36
C ILE A 5 33.37 -5.97 32.16
N GLU A 6 34.53 -6.06 31.50
CA GLU A 6 35.79 -6.39 32.16
C GLU A 6 36.24 -5.30 33.15
N VAL A 7 36.11 -4.02 32.77
CA VAL A 7 36.36 -2.88 33.69
C VAL A 7 35.45 -2.97 34.92
N THR A 8 34.15 -3.21 34.73
CA THR A 8 33.21 -3.30 35.87
C THR A 8 33.51 -4.52 36.76
N LYS A 9 33.89 -5.67 36.18
CA LYS A 9 34.31 -6.86 36.93
C LYS A 9 35.56 -6.58 37.77
N HIS A 10 36.57 -5.95 37.16
CA HIS A 10 37.84 -5.67 37.79
C HIS A 10 37.71 -4.72 38.98
N TYR A 11 36.93 -3.65 38.84
CA TYR A 11 36.84 -2.60 39.86
C TYR A 11 35.75 -2.83 40.92
N ALA A 12 34.77 -3.71 40.72
CA ALA A 12 33.63 -3.87 41.65
C ALA A 12 34.04 -4.26 43.08
N ALA A 13 34.88 -5.28 43.25
CA ALA A 13 35.33 -5.74 44.57
C ALA A 13 36.22 -4.68 45.26
N ARG A 14 37.13 -4.06 44.51
CA ARG A 14 38.00 -2.98 44.99
C ARG A 14 37.20 -1.77 45.42
N TYR A 15 36.15 -1.41 44.66
CA TYR A 15 35.25 -0.33 44.99
C TYR A 15 34.50 -0.60 46.30
N ALA A 16 34.06 -1.84 46.56
CA ALA A 16 33.37 -2.20 47.80
C ALA A 16 34.24 -1.96 49.05
N ALA A 17 35.48 -2.44 48.99
CA ALA A 17 36.44 -2.44 50.09
C ALA A 17 37.17 -1.09 50.31
N ALA A 18 37.07 -0.17 49.34
CA ALA A 18 37.79 1.11 49.37
C ALA A 18 37.22 2.13 50.37
N SER A 19 38.10 2.96 50.94
CA SER A 19 37.73 4.16 51.70
C SER A 19 37.05 5.21 50.81
N LYS A 20 36.39 6.21 51.40
CA LYS A 20 35.64 7.24 50.64
C LYS A 20 36.51 7.95 49.59
N LYS A 21 37.76 8.28 49.93
CA LYS A 21 38.72 8.93 49.02
C LYS A 21 39.07 8.01 47.84
N VAL A 22 39.37 6.75 48.12
CA VAL A 22 39.74 5.75 47.10
C VAL A 22 38.55 5.36 46.22
N LYS A 23 37.32 5.32 46.76
CA LYS A 23 36.09 5.14 45.98
C LYS A 23 35.90 6.25 44.95
N GLY A 24 36.28 7.48 45.26
CA GLY A 24 36.28 8.60 44.33
C GLY A 24 37.20 8.31 43.13
N GLN A 25 38.45 8.00 43.41
CA GLN A 25 39.46 7.70 42.39
C GLN A 25 39.05 6.52 41.49
N ILE A 26 38.52 5.43 42.08
CA ILE A 26 38.02 4.29 41.30
C ILE A 26 36.87 4.71 40.37
N LEU A 27 35.97 5.60 40.81
CA LEU A 27 34.90 6.10 39.95
C LEU A 27 35.44 6.98 38.83
N ASP A 28 36.44 7.83 39.08
CA ASP A 28 37.09 8.63 38.03
C ASP A 28 37.68 7.74 36.93
N THR A 29 38.45 6.72 37.33
CA THR A 29 39.03 5.75 36.38
C THR A 29 37.96 4.95 35.61
N VAL A 30 36.88 4.54 36.28
CA VAL A 30 35.80 3.80 35.59
C VAL A 30 35.03 4.70 34.63
N VAL A 31 34.81 5.96 34.98
CA VAL A 31 34.18 6.97 34.10
C VAL A 31 35.04 7.17 32.85
N GLU A 32 36.34 7.39 33.02
CA GLU A 32 37.29 7.58 31.92
C GLU A 32 37.33 6.38 30.96
N LEU A 33 37.45 5.15 31.50
CA LEU A 33 37.55 3.94 30.69
C LEU A 33 36.24 3.52 30.00
N THR A 34 35.09 3.92 30.52
CA THR A 34 33.78 3.47 30.02
C THR A 34 33.00 4.56 29.27
N GLY A 35 33.33 5.83 29.47
CA GLY A 35 32.55 6.98 29.04
C GLY A 35 31.22 7.14 29.77
N TRP A 36 31.04 6.50 30.93
CA TRP A 36 29.82 6.63 31.73
C TRP A 36 29.84 7.88 32.59
N HIS A 37 28.67 8.43 32.91
CA HIS A 37 28.57 9.43 33.97
C HIS A 37 28.80 8.77 35.35
N ARG A 38 29.33 9.54 36.32
CA ARG A 38 29.80 9.05 37.63
C ARG A 38 28.74 8.24 38.40
N ASP A 39 27.48 8.66 38.34
CA ASP A 39 26.38 7.93 38.98
C ASP A 39 26.08 6.58 38.31
N HIS A 40 26.19 6.52 36.99
CA HIS A 40 26.00 5.29 36.25
C HIS A 40 27.13 4.30 36.55
N ALA A 41 28.39 4.76 36.56
CA ALA A 41 29.54 3.94 36.98
C ALA A 41 29.35 3.35 38.38
N ARG A 42 28.92 4.18 39.34
CA ARG A 42 28.62 3.76 40.72
C ARG A 42 27.52 2.69 40.77
N GLN A 43 26.43 2.88 40.02
CA GLN A 43 25.33 1.91 39.97
C GLN A 43 25.78 0.57 39.38
N GLN A 44 26.61 0.58 38.33
CA GLN A 44 27.09 -0.66 37.70
C GLN A 44 28.02 -1.45 38.60
N LEU A 45 28.95 -0.79 39.30
CA LEU A 45 29.83 -1.44 40.29
C LEU A 45 29.04 -2.07 41.43
N LYS A 46 28.03 -1.37 41.97
CA LYS A 46 27.14 -1.92 43.02
C LYS A 46 26.31 -3.10 42.51
N ARG A 47 25.74 -2.99 41.31
CA ARG A 47 24.95 -4.07 40.69
C ARG A 47 25.79 -5.32 40.45
N ARG A 48 27.07 -5.16 40.10
CA ARG A 48 27.99 -6.29 39.92
C ARG A 48 28.21 -7.07 41.21
N LEU A 49 28.35 -6.39 42.35
CA LEU A 49 28.53 -7.02 43.65
C LEU A 49 27.29 -7.80 44.12
N ALA A 50 26.10 -7.37 43.71
CA ALA A 50 24.84 -8.02 44.06
C ALA A 50 24.53 -9.27 43.21
N GLN A 51 25.38 -9.64 42.24
CA GLN A 51 25.15 -10.79 41.36
C GLN A 51 25.74 -12.09 41.93
N PRO A 52 25.03 -13.23 41.83
CA PRO A 52 25.57 -14.53 42.22
C PRO A 52 26.76 -14.97 41.33
N LYS A 53 27.76 -15.62 41.94
CA LYS A 53 28.92 -16.18 41.22
C LYS A 53 28.44 -17.22 40.19
N GLY A 54 28.75 -17.02 38.91
CA GLY A 54 28.40 -17.94 37.81
C GLY A 54 27.57 -17.34 36.67
N ARG A 55 26.85 -16.23 36.87
CA ARG A 55 26.05 -15.55 35.82
C ARG A 55 26.79 -14.38 35.14
N ALA A 56 28.11 -14.45 35.05
CA ALA A 56 28.96 -13.32 34.65
C ALA A 56 29.08 -13.06 33.14
N THR A 57 28.33 -13.76 32.30
CA THR A 57 28.35 -13.64 30.83
C THR A 57 27.24 -12.77 30.26
N ALA A 58 26.18 -12.46 31.01
CA ALA A 58 25.07 -11.65 30.51
C ALA A 58 25.03 -10.28 31.21
N THR A 59 25.77 -9.35 30.60
CA THR A 59 25.38 -7.96 30.32
C THR A 59 24.84 -7.06 31.45
N VAL A 60 25.07 -5.77 31.22
CA VAL A 60 24.36 -4.62 31.79
C VAL A 60 22.85 -4.79 31.52
N ALA A 61 22.19 -5.71 32.22
CA ALA A 61 20.75 -5.85 32.17
C ALA A 61 20.18 -4.64 32.93
N VAL A 62 19.82 -3.61 32.17
CA VAL A 62 18.78 -2.70 32.60
C VAL A 62 17.57 -3.59 32.81
N ILE A 63 17.31 -4.00 34.04
CA ILE A 63 16.03 -4.61 34.41
C ILE A 63 15.01 -3.49 34.17
N ASP A 64 14.34 -3.54 33.02
CA ASP A 64 13.30 -2.59 32.68
C ASP A 64 12.13 -2.83 33.65
N ARG A 65 12.05 -1.99 34.67
CA ARG A 65 10.98 -2.02 35.68
C ARG A 65 9.70 -1.35 35.18
N ARG A 66 9.63 -0.94 33.91
CA ARG A 66 8.37 -0.42 33.35
C ARG A 66 7.32 -1.52 33.42
N LYS A 67 6.31 -1.30 34.27
CA LYS A 67 5.08 -2.08 34.22
C LYS A 67 4.51 -1.93 32.82
N THR A 68 4.25 -3.05 32.14
CA THR A 68 3.48 -3.04 30.89
C THR A 68 2.14 -2.39 31.20
N LYS A 69 1.89 -1.22 30.61
CA LYS A 69 0.58 -0.56 30.74
C LYS A 69 -0.50 -1.54 30.29
N ALA A 70 -1.59 -1.63 31.05
CA ALA A 70 -2.76 -2.38 30.65
C ALA A 70 -3.18 -1.94 29.25
N ARG A 71 -3.61 -2.89 28.40
CA ARG A 71 -4.10 -2.56 27.07
C ARG A 71 -5.38 -1.74 27.24
N LYS A 72 -5.44 -0.58 26.58
CA LYS A 72 -6.60 0.31 26.61
C LYS A 72 -7.85 -0.33 26.00
N TYR A 73 -7.68 -1.21 25.03
CA TYR A 73 -8.76 -1.84 24.29
C TYR A 73 -8.79 -3.34 24.57
N SER A 74 -10.00 -3.91 24.59
CA SER A 74 -10.24 -5.32 24.87
C SER A 74 -9.57 -6.27 23.88
N TYR A 75 -9.41 -7.53 24.28
CA TYR A 75 -8.94 -8.59 23.38
C TYR A 75 -9.92 -8.83 22.22
N ASP A 76 -11.22 -8.76 22.51
CA ASP A 76 -12.28 -8.96 21.53
C ASP A 76 -12.26 -7.88 20.45
N ALA A 77 -12.07 -6.60 20.80
CA ALA A 77 -11.89 -5.55 19.80
C ALA A 77 -10.64 -5.75 18.95
N VAL A 78 -9.54 -6.25 19.51
CA VAL A 78 -8.35 -6.59 18.71
C VAL A 78 -8.65 -7.73 17.73
N LYS A 79 -9.50 -8.70 18.10
CA LYS A 79 -9.90 -9.79 17.20
C LYS A 79 -10.83 -9.33 16.09
N VAL A 80 -11.84 -8.53 16.43
CA VAL A 80 -12.74 -7.95 15.42
C VAL A 80 -11.97 -7.01 14.50
N LEU A 81 -11.03 -6.21 15.01
CA LEU A 81 -10.14 -5.37 14.20
C LEU A 81 -9.38 -6.17 13.13
N GLN A 82 -8.90 -7.38 13.47
CA GLN A 82 -8.19 -8.23 12.53
C GLN A 82 -9.12 -8.71 11.39
N SER A 83 -10.36 -9.07 11.71
CA SER A 83 -11.36 -9.45 10.72
C SER A 83 -11.72 -8.28 9.81
N VAL A 84 -12.03 -7.11 10.37
CA VAL A 84 -12.34 -5.89 9.60
C VAL A 84 -11.16 -5.50 8.71
N TRP A 85 -9.93 -5.55 9.23
CA TRP A 85 -8.73 -5.27 8.45
C TRP A 85 -8.56 -6.23 7.28
N SER A 86 -8.83 -7.53 7.46
CA SER A 86 -8.77 -8.52 6.39
C SER A 86 -9.81 -8.24 5.30
N VAL A 87 -11.06 -7.98 5.69
CA VAL A 87 -12.15 -7.66 4.76
C VAL A 87 -11.87 -6.37 3.99
N SER A 88 -11.24 -5.39 4.65
CA SER A 88 -10.84 -4.12 4.03
C SER A 88 -9.74 -4.25 2.94
N GLY A 89 -9.20 -5.45 2.73
CA GLY A 89 -8.08 -5.66 1.82
C GLY A 89 -6.75 -5.12 2.38
N GLY A 90 -6.62 -5.09 3.71
CA GLY A 90 -5.35 -4.83 4.38
C GLY A 90 -4.98 -3.36 4.54
N LEU A 91 -5.95 -2.45 4.75
CA LEU A 91 -5.67 -1.00 4.89
C LEU A 91 -4.65 -0.68 5.99
N SER A 92 -3.87 0.39 5.78
CA SER A 92 -3.01 0.94 6.85
C SER A 92 -3.88 1.53 7.96
N GLY A 93 -3.36 1.62 9.18
CA GLY A 93 -4.15 2.11 10.32
C GLY A 93 -4.68 3.52 10.10
N LYS A 94 -3.97 4.35 9.34
CA LYS A 94 -4.41 5.70 8.95
C LYS A 94 -5.67 5.69 8.11
N TYR A 95 -5.76 4.82 7.10
CA TYR A 95 -6.92 4.72 6.21
C TYR A 95 -8.05 3.92 6.85
N LEU A 96 -7.72 2.86 7.61
CA LEU A 96 -8.72 2.06 8.31
C LEU A 96 -9.42 2.86 9.42
N ALA A 97 -8.69 3.68 10.18
CA ALA A 97 -9.31 4.56 11.18
C ALA A 97 -10.31 5.53 10.52
N ALA A 98 -9.95 6.12 9.37
CA ALA A 98 -10.79 7.09 8.67
C ALA A 98 -12.05 6.47 8.05
N SER A 99 -12.03 5.18 7.72
CA SER A 99 -13.17 4.45 7.13
C SER A 99 -13.82 3.46 8.11
N MET A 100 -13.42 3.44 9.39
CA MET A 100 -13.86 2.41 10.33
C MET A 100 -15.40 2.36 10.43
N ALA A 101 -16.05 3.53 10.50
CA ALA A 101 -17.50 3.62 10.56
C ALA A 101 -18.17 2.98 9.33
N ASP A 102 -17.73 3.33 8.12
CA ASP A 102 -18.27 2.76 6.87
C ASP A 102 -18.12 1.23 6.82
N TRP A 103 -16.98 0.69 7.27
CA TRP A 103 -16.77 -0.76 7.32
C TRP A 103 -17.68 -1.44 8.35
N LEU A 104 -17.82 -0.85 9.54
CA LEU A 104 -18.68 -1.42 10.58
C LEU A 104 -20.15 -1.39 10.15
N GLU A 105 -20.63 -0.27 9.62
CA GLU A 105 -22.01 -0.14 9.12
C GLU A 105 -22.33 -1.14 8.02
N GLY A 106 -21.45 -1.27 7.02
CA GLY A 106 -21.65 -2.23 5.93
C GLY A 106 -21.60 -3.68 6.42
N LEU A 107 -20.69 -4.02 7.32
CA LEU A 107 -20.62 -5.37 7.90
C LEU A 107 -21.81 -5.69 8.81
N GLU A 108 -22.33 -4.71 9.55
CA GLU A 108 -23.53 -4.84 10.38
C GLU A 108 -24.78 -5.08 9.50
N ALA A 109 -24.95 -4.28 8.44
CA ALA A 109 -26.10 -4.34 7.55
C ALA A 109 -26.28 -5.72 6.87
N TYR A 110 -25.17 -6.37 6.52
CA TYR A 110 -25.16 -7.65 5.81
C TYR A 110 -24.85 -8.87 6.71
N GLY A 111 -24.88 -8.69 8.03
CA GLY A 111 -24.68 -9.79 8.98
C GLY A 111 -23.23 -10.30 9.08
N GLY A 112 -22.26 -9.59 8.48
CA GLY A 112 -20.83 -9.84 8.70
C GLY A 112 -20.37 -9.53 10.13
N LEU A 113 -21.09 -8.65 10.83
CA LEU A 113 -20.95 -8.38 12.26
C LEU A 113 -22.32 -8.38 12.94
N VAL A 114 -22.57 -9.36 13.82
CA VAL A 114 -23.83 -9.49 14.55
C VAL A 114 -23.56 -9.36 16.04
N ALA A 115 -24.32 -8.50 16.73
CA ALA A 115 -24.17 -8.30 18.17
C ALA A 115 -24.34 -9.63 18.93
N GLY A 116 -23.45 -9.89 19.89
CA GLY A 116 -23.41 -11.12 20.67
C GLY A 116 -22.74 -12.32 19.97
N HIS A 117 -22.38 -12.19 18.69
CA HIS A 117 -21.73 -13.25 17.92
C HIS A 117 -20.28 -12.86 17.60
N ASN A 118 -19.41 -13.87 17.45
CA ASN A 118 -18.02 -13.69 16.99
C ASN A 118 -17.27 -12.54 17.68
N ARG A 119 -17.48 -12.37 19.00
CA ARG A 119 -16.82 -11.35 19.84
C ARG A 119 -17.27 -9.91 19.56
N TYR A 120 -18.33 -9.71 18.79
CA TYR A 120 -18.85 -8.39 18.48
C TYR A 120 -19.94 -7.95 19.46
N SER A 121 -19.84 -6.71 19.93
CA SER A 121 -20.78 -6.07 20.84
C SER A 121 -20.74 -4.56 20.66
N ALA A 122 -21.72 -3.84 21.22
CA ALA A 122 -21.74 -2.37 21.20
C ALA A 122 -20.46 -1.77 21.84
N THR A 123 -19.94 -2.39 22.89
CA THR A 123 -18.67 -1.99 23.53
C THR A 123 -17.50 -2.16 22.57
N VAL A 124 -17.43 -3.30 21.86
CA VAL A 124 -16.37 -3.56 20.88
C VAL A 124 -16.46 -2.59 19.69
N ARG A 125 -17.66 -2.29 19.21
CA ARG A 125 -17.91 -1.28 18.17
C ARG A 125 -17.35 0.09 18.59
N ALA A 126 -17.70 0.54 19.80
CA ALA A 126 -17.22 1.81 20.34
C ALA A 126 -15.69 1.82 20.49
N GLU A 127 -15.10 0.72 20.95
CA GLU A 127 -13.64 0.57 21.03
C GLU A 127 -12.97 0.72 19.67
N LEU A 128 -13.48 0.06 18.63
CA LEU A 128 -12.95 0.13 17.27
C LEU A 128 -13.00 1.55 16.70
N LEU A 129 -14.13 2.24 16.85
CA LEU A 129 -14.29 3.65 16.43
C LEU A 129 -13.36 4.59 17.19
N ALA A 130 -13.04 4.28 18.45
CA ALA A 130 -12.15 5.08 19.28
C ALA A 130 -10.65 4.77 19.06
N MET A 131 -10.27 3.77 18.26
CA MET A 131 -8.86 3.44 18.03
C MET A 131 -8.20 4.47 17.10
N SER A 132 -7.06 5.03 17.55
CA SER A 132 -6.24 5.87 16.68
C SER A 132 -5.51 5.05 15.63
N ALA A 133 -5.15 5.68 14.51
CA ALA A 133 -4.37 5.08 13.43
C ALA A 133 -3.11 4.33 13.91
N ALA A 134 -2.32 4.97 14.79
CA ALA A 134 -1.12 4.36 15.36
C ALA A 134 -1.42 3.15 16.26
N THR A 135 -2.57 3.16 16.95
CA THR A 135 -3.00 2.03 17.77
C THR A 135 -3.39 0.85 16.89
N ILE A 136 -4.17 1.10 15.82
CA ILE A 136 -4.54 0.10 14.83
C ILE A 136 -3.28 -0.56 14.24
N ASP A 137 -2.32 0.24 13.76
CA ASP A 137 -1.09 -0.29 13.17
C ASP A 137 -0.28 -1.15 14.16
N ARG A 138 -0.20 -0.73 15.43
CA ARG A 138 0.48 -1.50 16.48
C ARG A 138 -0.23 -2.83 16.77
N TYR A 139 -1.56 -2.86 16.80
CA TYR A 139 -2.31 -4.11 17.05
C TYR A 139 -2.32 -5.05 15.85
N LEU A 140 -2.24 -4.52 14.63
CA LEU A 140 -2.16 -5.31 13.40
C LEU A 140 -0.74 -5.79 13.07
N GLN A 141 0.31 -5.21 13.68
CA GLN A 141 1.70 -5.59 13.42
C GLN A 141 1.96 -7.11 13.45
N PRO A 142 1.49 -7.88 14.46
CA PRO A 142 1.75 -9.32 14.51
C PRO A 142 1.05 -10.08 13.38
N VAL A 143 -0.12 -9.62 12.95
CA VAL A 143 -0.87 -10.24 11.86
C VAL A 143 -0.21 -9.92 10.53
N ARG A 144 0.12 -8.65 10.27
CA ARG A 144 0.86 -8.23 9.08
C ARG A 144 2.21 -8.93 8.91
N ALA A 145 2.86 -9.30 10.01
CA ALA A 145 4.12 -10.05 9.96
C ALA A 145 3.93 -11.52 9.56
N LYS A 146 2.76 -12.10 9.87
CA LYS A 146 2.39 -13.48 9.50
C LYS A 146 1.63 -13.55 8.18
N ASP A 147 1.11 -12.42 7.73
CA ASP A 147 0.26 -12.30 6.57
C ASP A 147 1.02 -12.68 5.29
N PRO A 148 0.62 -13.77 4.62
CA PRO A 148 1.20 -14.18 3.35
C PRO A 148 0.75 -13.29 2.18
N ILE A 149 -0.11 -12.27 2.37
CA ILE A 149 -0.53 -11.31 1.31
C ILE A 149 0.66 -10.52 0.75
N ARG A 150 1.78 -10.44 1.47
CA ARG A 150 3.07 -10.35 0.77
C ARG A 150 3.39 -11.72 0.21
N GLY A 151 2.67 -12.11 -0.84
CA GLY A 151 3.01 -13.28 -1.62
C GLY A 151 4.49 -13.16 -1.93
N LYS A 152 5.22 -14.26 -1.91
CA LYS A 152 6.52 -14.31 -2.57
C LYS A 152 6.23 -14.07 -4.04
N ALA A 153 6.04 -12.80 -4.42
CA ALA A 153 5.95 -12.37 -5.80
C ALA A 153 7.23 -12.90 -6.42
N ALA A 154 7.09 -13.91 -7.29
CA ALA A 154 8.22 -14.55 -7.94
C ALA A 154 9.04 -13.51 -8.74
N THR A 155 8.39 -12.42 -9.11
CA THR A 155 8.98 -11.18 -9.59
C THR A 155 8.96 -10.13 -8.48
N LYS A 156 10.14 -9.78 -7.97
CA LYS A 156 10.29 -8.52 -7.22
C LYS A 156 10.06 -7.39 -8.24
N PRO A 157 9.20 -6.40 -7.96
CA PRO A 157 9.19 -5.19 -8.77
C PRO A 157 10.61 -4.62 -8.73
N ASP A 158 11.17 -4.31 -9.89
CA ASP A 158 12.53 -3.79 -10.00
C ASP A 158 12.66 -2.51 -9.15
N SER A 159 13.80 -2.33 -8.51
CA SER A 159 14.08 -1.19 -7.62
C SER A 159 13.93 0.17 -8.34
N LEU A 160 14.11 0.18 -9.67
CA LEU A 160 13.89 1.33 -10.53
C LEU A 160 12.43 1.78 -10.61
N LEU A 161 11.45 0.87 -10.50
CA LEU A 161 10.01 1.22 -10.45
C LEU A 161 9.63 1.95 -9.15
N ARG A 162 10.32 1.66 -8.04
CA ARG A 162 10.11 2.38 -6.77
C ARG A 162 10.77 3.75 -6.73
N ASN A 163 11.87 3.93 -7.46
CA ASN A 163 12.66 5.16 -7.50
C ASN A 163 12.28 6.08 -8.68
N SER A 164 11.44 5.63 -9.61
CA SER A 164 10.92 6.43 -10.73
C SER A 164 9.60 7.15 -10.42
N ILE A 165 8.94 6.83 -9.29
CA ILE A 165 7.78 7.58 -8.78
C ILE A 165 8.29 8.93 -8.26
N THR A 166 8.47 9.86 -9.19
CA THR A 166 8.90 11.21 -8.91
C THR A 166 7.71 11.95 -8.31
N ILE A 167 7.91 12.57 -7.14
CA ILE A 167 6.86 13.31 -6.45
C ILE A 167 6.52 14.56 -7.29
N ARG A 168 5.26 14.61 -7.74
CA ARG A 168 4.61 15.61 -8.61
C ARG A 168 5.20 17.03 -8.54
N LYS A 169 5.63 17.57 -9.68
CA LYS A 169 5.46 18.99 -10.01
C LYS A 169 4.21 19.10 -10.89
N ALA A 170 3.09 19.58 -10.36
CA ALA A 170 1.97 20.01 -11.19
C ALA A 170 2.06 21.53 -11.30
N GLY A 171 2.20 22.01 -12.52
CA GLY A 171 1.92 23.39 -12.92
C GLY A 171 0.60 23.41 -13.68
N ASP A 172 -0.13 24.50 -13.45
CA ASP A 172 -1.35 24.99 -14.08
C ASP A 172 -2.69 24.38 -13.60
N GLU A 173 -3.66 25.29 -13.48
CA GLU A 173 -4.95 25.19 -12.79
C GLU A 173 -5.80 24.04 -13.38
N LEU A 174 -5.88 22.94 -12.64
CA LEU A 174 -6.93 21.95 -12.85
C LEU A 174 -8.24 22.55 -12.36
N ASP A 175 -9.31 22.42 -13.14
CA ASP A 175 -10.66 22.79 -12.72
C ASP A 175 -10.95 22.22 -11.33
N ASP A 176 -11.61 23.01 -10.47
CA ASP A 176 -11.84 22.65 -9.07
C ASP A 176 -12.89 21.52 -8.91
N GLU A 177 -13.50 21.09 -10.03
CA GLU A 177 -14.61 20.15 -10.10
C GLU A 177 -14.17 18.71 -10.53
N PRO A 178 -14.88 17.66 -10.07
CA PRO A 178 -14.74 16.30 -10.61
C PRO A 178 -15.15 16.22 -12.08
N GLY A 179 -14.59 15.27 -12.84
CA GLY A 179 -14.96 15.04 -14.24
C GLY A 179 -13.80 14.87 -15.21
N LEU A 180 -12.58 15.28 -14.80
CA LEU A 180 -11.35 15.03 -15.55
C LEU A 180 -10.70 13.71 -15.10
N PHE A 181 -10.56 12.78 -16.03
CA PHE A 181 -9.98 11.46 -15.79
C PHE A 181 -8.63 11.29 -16.48
N GLU A 182 -7.61 10.88 -15.73
CA GLU A 182 -6.39 10.31 -16.32
C GLU A 182 -6.68 8.84 -16.69
N VAL A 183 -6.26 8.42 -17.89
CA VAL A 183 -6.50 7.09 -18.45
C VAL A 183 -5.19 6.43 -18.87
N ASP A 184 -5.01 5.18 -18.45
CA ASP A 184 -3.84 4.37 -18.83
C ASP A 184 -4.22 2.90 -19.02
N THR A 185 -3.44 2.16 -19.83
CA THR A 185 -3.56 0.70 -19.92
C THR A 185 -2.42 -0.03 -19.23
N VAL A 186 -2.78 -1.04 -18.46
CA VAL A 186 -1.83 -1.94 -17.81
C VAL A 186 -1.83 -3.28 -18.50
N ALA A 187 -0.69 -3.65 -19.08
CA ALA A 187 -0.48 -4.94 -19.70
C ALA A 187 -0.40 -6.08 -18.67
N HIS A 188 -1.16 -7.16 -18.90
CA HIS A 188 -1.01 -8.44 -18.20
C HIS A 188 -0.19 -9.42 -19.04
N CYS A 189 1.02 -8.99 -19.40
CA CYS A 189 1.91 -9.70 -20.32
C CYS A 189 2.85 -10.69 -19.62
N GLY A 190 2.83 -10.77 -18.29
CA GLY A 190 3.88 -11.46 -17.55
C GLY A 190 5.25 -10.87 -17.86
N PRO A 191 6.28 -11.69 -18.11
CA PRO A 191 7.65 -11.21 -18.32
C PRO A 191 7.99 -10.80 -19.76
N THR A 192 7.06 -10.95 -20.72
CA THR A 192 7.32 -10.63 -22.14
C THR A 192 6.12 -9.98 -22.82
N LEU A 193 6.37 -8.97 -23.65
CA LEU A 193 5.36 -8.34 -24.51
C LEU A 193 5.07 -9.13 -25.80
N LYS A 194 5.68 -10.31 -25.99
CA LYS A 194 5.41 -11.15 -27.16
C LYS A 194 4.01 -11.77 -27.09
N GLY A 195 3.31 -11.80 -28.23
CA GLY A 195 1.98 -12.41 -28.38
C GLY A 195 0.82 -11.55 -27.88
N GLU A 196 -0.40 -12.05 -28.03
CA GLU A 196 -1.63 -11.40 -27.54
C GLU A 196 -1.80 -11.61 -26.03
N PHE A 197 -2.27 -10.59 -25.30
CA PHE A 197 -2.58 -10.65 -23.87
C PHE A 197 -3.58 -9.57 -23.46
N VAL A 198 -4.32 -9.86 -22.39
CA VAL A 198 -5.30 -8.98 -21.78
C VAL A 198 -4.63 -7.72 -21.23
N ARG A 199 -5.35 -6.60 -21.30
CA ARG A 199 -4.98 -5.33 -20.67
C ARG A 199 -6.09 -4.88 -19.75
N SER A 200 -5.74 -4.20 -18.67
CA SER A 200 -6.71 -3.42 -17.88
C SER A 200 -6.63 -1.97 -18.31
N VAL A 201 -7.77 -1.36 -18.64
CA VAL A 201 -7.88 0.09 -18.82
C VAL A 201 -8.32 0.67 -17.49
N ASN A 202 -7.55 1.61 -16.95
CA ASN A 202 -7.87 2.26 -15.69
C ASN A 202 -8.12 3.74 -15.95
N PHE A 203 -9.26 4.23 -15.45
CA PHE A 203 -9.68 5.62 -15.50
C PHE A 203 -9.66 6.13 -14.06
N THR A 204 -8.99 7.25 -13.81
CA THR A 204 -8.92 7.86 -12.48
C THR A 204 -9.24 9.34 -12.52
N ASP A 205 -10.26 9.74 -11.77
CA ASP A 205 -10.59 11.15 -11.57
C ASP A 205 -9.47 11.85 -10.79
N VAL A 206 -8.91 12.90 -11.38
CA VAL A 206 -7.74 13.60 -10.83
C VAL A 206 -8.08 14.36 -9.54
N ARG A 207 -9.33 14.81 -9.39
CA ARG A 207 -9.80 15.62 -8.28
C ARG A 207 -10.20 14.75 -7.09
N ILE A 208 -11.14 13.84 -7.28
CA ILE A 208 -11.72 13.04 -6.19
C ILE A 208 -11.12 11.64 -6.08
N GLY A 209 -10.37 11.19 -7.09
CA GLY A 209 -9.69 9.90 -7.06
C GLY A 209 -10.62 8.71 -7.26
N TRP A 210 -11.81 8.96 -7.82
CA TRP A 210 -12.74 7.92 -8.29
C TRP A 210 -12.04 7.08 -9.34
N VAL A 211 -12.21 5.77 -9.28
CA VAL A 211 -11.60 4.84 -10.23
C VAL A 211 -12.66 4.04 -10.96
N TYR A 212 -12.40 3.79 -12.24
CA TYR A 212 -13.09 2.78 -13.01
C TYR A 212 -12.02 1.97 -13.74
N THR A 213 -11.86 0.71 -13.38
CA THR A 213 -11.01 -0.22 -14.12
C THR A 213 -11.89 -1.20 -14.88
N THR A 214 -11.50 -1.56 -16.10
CA THR A 214 -12.10 -2.65 -16.88
C THR A 214 -11.03 -3.43 -17.63
N ALA A 215 -11.34 -4.66 -18.08
CA ALA A 215 -10.40 -5.49 -18.82
C ALA A 215 -10.81 -5.64 -20.29
N ILE A 216 -9.83 -5.49 -21.17
CA ILE A 216 -9.94 -5.60 -22.63
C ILE A 216 -9.00 -6.68 -23.14
N ARG A 217 -9.42 -7.37 -24.22
CA ARG A 217 -8.66 -8.49 -24.79
C ARG A 217 -7.25 -8.11 -25.24
N ASN A 218 -7.12 -6.97 -25.91
CA ASN A 218 -5.87 -6.40 -26.41
C ASN A 218 -6.09 -4.89 -26.66
N ASN A 219 -5.11 -4.21 -27.26
CA ASN A 219 -5.16 -2.77 -27.54
C ASN A 219 -5.85 -2.38 -28.86
N ALA A 220 -6.60 -3.27 -29.51
CA ALA A 220 -7.34 -2.91 -30.71
C ALA A 220 -8.40 -1.84 -30.39
N ALA A 221 -8.51 -0.86 -31.29
CA ALA A 221 -9.34 0.34 -31.13
C ALA A 221 -10.77 0.05 -30.66
N LYS A 222 -11.43 -0.90 -31.31
CA LYS A 222 -12.79 -1.35 -30.95
C LYS A 222 -12.94 -1.73 -29.47
N HIS A 223 -11.91 -2.29 -28.85
CA HIS A 223 -11.95 -2.68 -27.45
C HIS A 223 -11.72 -1.50 -26.52
N VAL A 224 -10.87 -0.55 -26.91
CA VAL A 224 -10.64 0.68 -26.16
C VAL A 224 -11.87 1.59 -26.22
N VAL A 225 -12.48 1.76 -27.40
CA VAL A 225 -13.75 2.50 -27.58
C VAL A 225 -14.85 1.89 -26.71
N ALA A 226 -15.04 0.56 -26.77
CA ALA A 226 -16.03 -0.11 -25.91
C ALA A 226 -15.75 0.10 -24.41
N ALA A 227 -14.48 0.10 -23.98
CA ALA A 227 -14.12 0.41 -22.61
C ALA A 227 -14.47 1.85 -22.22
N CYS A 228 -14.27 2.82 -23.12
CA CYS A 228 -14.62 4.22 -22.91
C CYS A 228 -16.14 4.42 -22.84
N THR A 229 -16.92 3.79 -23.72
CA THR A 229 -18.39 3.79 -23.65
C THR A 229 -18.88 3.25 -22.31
N ASN A 230 -18.46 2.04 -21.95
CA ASN A 230 -18.86 1.42 -20.68
C ASN A 230 -18.44 2.24 -19.45
N PHE A 231 -17.33 2.97 -19.56
CA PHE A 231 -16.87 3.89 -18.52
C PHE A 231 -17.81 5.08 -18.40
N VAL A 232 -18.08 5.81 -19.48
CA VAL A 232 -18.97 7.00 -19.46
C VAL A 232 -20.36 6.63 -18.96
N ASP A 233 -20.90 5.48 -19.38
CA ASP A 233 -22.22 5.00 -18.94
C ASP A 233 -22.25 4.63 -17.45
N ALA A 234 -21.12 4.24 -16.87
CA ALA A 234 -21.03 3.76 -15.48
C ALA A 234 -20.69 4.87 -14.47
N ILE A 235 -20.12 6.00 -14.89
CA ILE A 235 -19.76 7.07 -13.97
C ILE A 235 -21.02 7.85 -13.53
N PRO A 236 -21.23 8.06 -12.22
CA PRO A 236 -22.47 8.66 -11.72
C PRO A 236 -22.54 10.19 -11.86
N TYR A 237 -21.57 10.80 -12.56
CA TYR A 237 -21.42 12.23 -12.77
C TYR A 237 -20.82 12.52 -14.15
N LEU A 238 -20.83 13.79 -14.57
CA LEU A 238 -20.37 14.16 -15.91
C LEU A 238 -18.86 13.89 -16.07
N VAL A 239 -18.51 13.16 -17.13
CA VAL A 239 -17.13 13.04 -17.62
C VAL A 239 -16.89 14.21 -18.57
N THR A 240 -16.10 15.20 -18.14
CA THR A 240 -15.81 16.40 -18.94
C THR A 240 -14.61 16.18 -19.85
N ALA A 241 -13.60 15.48 -19.36
CA ALA A 241 -12.36 15.27 -20.09
C ALA A 241 -11.68 13.95 -19.75
N MET A 242 -10.95 13.40 -20.73
CA MET A 242 -10.07 12.26 -20.57
C MET A 242 -8.67 12.60 -21.07
N ASP A 243 -7.69 12.42 -20.19
CA ASP A 243 -6.27 12.59 -20.48
C ASP A 243 -5.60 11.22 -20.62
N PHE A 244 -5.20 10.87 -21.84
CA PHE A 244 -4.55 9.60 -22.14
C PHE A 244 -3.03 9.75 -22.11
N ASP A 245 -2.31 8.72 -21.65
CA ASP A 245 -0.87 8.65 -21.91
C ASP A 245 -0.59 8.43 -23.40
N ASN A 246 0.60 8.87 -23.82
CA ASN A 246 1.19 8.90 -25.15
C ASN A 246 1.29 7.53 -25.88
N GLY A 247 0.65 6.48 -25.35
CA GLY A 247 0.56 5.17 -26.00
C GLY A 247 -0.10 5.29 -27.37
N SER A 248 0.48 4.63 -28.37
CA SER A 248 -0.08 4.62 -29.72
C SER A 248 -1.44 3.95 -29.80
N GLU A 249 -1.81 3.12 -28.80
CA GLU A 249 -3.14 2.53 -28.66
C GLU A 249 -4.29 3.53 -28.51
N PHE A 250 -4.00 4.77 -28.08
CA PHE A 250 -5.02 5.80 -27.83
C PHE A 250 -5.08 6.87 -28.93
N MET A 251 -4.13 6.85 -29.87
CA MET A 251 -4.11 7.74 -31.03
C MET A 251 -4.78 7.06 -32.23
N ASN A 252 -6.11 6.89 -32.15
CA ASN A 252 -6.91 6.31 -33.22
C ASN A 252 -8.07 7.24 -33.59
N TYR A 253 -8.34 7.40 -34.89
CA TYR A 253 -9.50 8.11 -35.43
C TYR A 253 -10.82 7.62 -34.81
N ASP A 254 -10.97 6.31 -34.56
CA ASP A 254 -12.16 5.75 -33.91
C ASP A 254 -12.43 6.35 -32.52
N LEU A 255 -11.37 6.64 -31.75
CA LEU A 255 -11.49 7.27 -30.43
C LEU A 255 -11.78 8.77 -30.53
N LEU A 256 -11.23 9.45 -31.54
CA LEU A 256 -11.51 10.86 -31.79
C LEU A 256 -12.96 11.07 -32.22
N ASP A 257 -13.46 10.26 -33.15
CA ASP A 257 -14.86 10.31 -33.60
C ASP A 257 -15.81 10.01 -32.44
N TRP A 258 -15.53 8.95 -31.68
CA TRP A 258 -16.28 8.63 -30.47
C TRP A 258 -16.28 9.79 -29.46
N SER A 259 -15.13 10.44 -29.23
CA SER A 259 -15.02 11.53 -28.26
C SER A 259 -15.82 12.76 -28.67
N ALA A 260 -15.83 13.08 -29.97
CA ALA A 260 -16.60 14.18 -30.54
C ALA A 260 -18.11 13.93 -30.36
N ASP A 261 -18.57 12.71 -30.65
CA ASP A 261 -19.97 12.32 -30.48
C ASP A 261 -20.44 12.41 -29.02
N HIS A 262 -19.58 12.03 -28.07
CA HIS A 262 -19.88 12.05 -26.64
C HIS A 262 -19.58 13.39 -25.96
N LYS A 263 -19.06 14.38 -26.71
CA LYS A 263 -18.66 15.71 -26.22
C LYS A 263 -17.69 15.64 -25.03
N VAL A 264 -16.81 14.65 -25.02
CA VAL A 264 -15.76 14.51 -24.00
C VAL A 264 -14.47 15.13 -24.56
N PHE A 265 -13.88 16.06 -23.83
CA PHE A 265 -12.61 16.67 -24.25
C PHE A 265 -11.47 15.66 -24.11
N PHE A 266 -10.76 15.39 -25.20
CA PHE A 266 -9.58 14.52 -25.18
C PHE A 266 -8.34 15.39 -25.12
N THR A 267 -7.57 15.23 -24.05
CA THR A 267 -6.26 15.87 -23.91
C THR A 267 -5.16 14.82 -23.94
N ARG A 268 -3.94 15.30 -24.20
CA ARG A 268 -2.73 14.48 -24.21
C ARG A 268 -1.75 15.08 -23.21
N GLY A 269 -1.16 14.23 -22.36
CA GLY A 269 -0.05 14.62 -21.50
C GLY A 269 1.12 15.20 -22.32
N ARG A 270 1.76 16.26 -21.82
CA ARG A 270 2.84 16.94 -22.56
C ARG A 270 4.01 15.97 -22.81
N PRO A 271 4.58 15.90 -24.04
CA PRO A 271 5.73 15.05 -24.31
C PRO A 271 6.86 15.28 -23.29
N TYR A 272 7.39 14.20 -22.73
CA TYR A 272 8.48 14.19 -21.74
C TYR A 272 8.17 14.80 -20.35
N GLN A 273 6.90 15.03 -20.00
CA GLN A 273 6.51 15.44 -18.64
C GLN A 273 5.90 14.28 -17.83
N LYS A 274 6.74 13.41 -17.27
CA LYS A 274 6.33 12.27 -16.41
C LYS A 274 5.51 12.67 -15.16
N ASN A 275 5.44 13.95 -14.83
CA ASN A 275 4.72 14.43 -13.64
C ASN A 275 3.22 14.67 -13.87
N ASP A 276 2.77 14.68 -15.14
CA ASP A 276 1.38 14.98 -15.49
C ASP A 276 0.45 13.80 -15.16
N GLN A 277 0.98 12.57 -15.11
CA GLN A 277 0.23 11.31 -14.94
C GLN A 277 0.48 10.59 -13.60
N ALA A 278 1.02 11.31 -12.62
CA ALA A 278 1.37 10.71 -11.34
C ALA A 278 0.15 10.12 -10.58
N THR A 279 -1.06 10.59 -10.87
CA THR A 279 -2.29 10.07 -10.23
C THR A 279 -2.59 8.67 -10.74
N ILE A 280 -2.58 8.48 -12.06
CA ILE A 280 -2.86 7.19 -12.70
C ILE A 280 -1.75 6.18 -12.49
N GLU A 281 -0.46 6.57 -12.54
CA GLU A 281 0.67 5.67 -12.25
C GLU A 281 0.58 5.08 -10.84
N SER A 282 0.28 5.93 -9.84
CA SER A 282 0.07 5.48 -8.47
C SER A 282 -1.12 4.52 -8.39
N LYS A 283 -2.25 4.84 -9.03
CA LYS A 283 -3.43 3.98 -9.01
C LYS A 283 -3.19 2.65 -9.74
N ASN A 284 -2.43 2.62 -10.82
CA ASN A 284 -2.10 1.38 -11.53
C ASN A 284 -1.31 0.41 -10.65
N HIS A 285 -0.34 0.92 -9.89
CA HIS A 285 0.38 0.11 -8.92
C HIS A 285 -0.52 -0.33 -7.75
N HIS A 286 -1.30 0.59 -7.18
CA HIS A 286 -2.08 0.36 -5.96
C HIS A 286 -3.40 -0.41 -6.19
N ALA A 287 -3.98 -0.37 -7.38
CA ALA A 287 -5.20 -1.06 -7.77
C ALA A 287 -4.88 -2.24 -8.71
N VAL A 288 -4.45 -1.96 -9.95
CA VAL A 288 -4.34 -3.01 -10.98
C VAL A 288 -3.35 -4.11 -10.57
N ARG A 289 -2.15 -3.73 -10.12
CA ARG A 289 -1.13 -4.74 -9.75
C ARG A 289 -1.40 -5.41 -8.41
N LYS A 290 -2.08 -4.74 -7.48
CA LYS A 290 -2.50 -5.32 -6.20
C LYS A 290 -3.58 -6.39 -6.39
N TYR A 291 -4.57 -6.12 -7.24
CA TYR A 291 -5.71 -7.01 -7.42
C TYR A 291 -5.54 -7.98 -8.59
N GLY A 292 -5.02 -7.51 -9.72
CA GLY A 292 -4.82 -8.29 -10.95
C GLY A 292 -3.43 -8.94 -11.09
N PHE A 293 -2.49 -8.70 -10.19
CA PHE A 293 -1.13 -9.26 -10.22
C PHE A 293 -0.27 -8.86 -11.45
N TYR A 294 0.89 -9.51 -11.59
CA TYR A 294 1.86 -9.36 -12.70
C TYR A 294 1.90 -10.61 -13.59
N TYR A 295 0.82 -11.40 -13.62
CA TYR A 295 0.78 -12.61 -14.42
C TYR A 295 0.54 -12.32 -15.90
N ARG A 296 0.84 -13.32 -16.72
CA ARG A 296 0.41 -13.39 -18.11
C ARG A 296 -1.08 -13.76 -18.11
N TYR A 297 -1.93 -12.95 -18.74
CA TYR A 297 -3.30 -13.32 -19.05
C TYR A 297 -3.52 -13.25 -20.56
N ASP A 298 -3.83 -14.36 -21.18
CA ASP A 298 -3.96 -14.51 -22.64
C ASP A 298 -5.06 -15.51 -23.04
N THR A 299 -5.94 -15.89 -22.11
CA THR A 299 -7.12 -16.71 -22.39
C THR A 299 -8.42 -15.92 -22.18
N ALA A 300 -9.50 -16.37 -22.83
CA ALA A 300 -10.83 -15.78 -22.65
C ALA A 300 -11.38 -15.96 -21.22
N GLU A 301 -11.03 -17.08 -20.56
CA GLU A 301 -11.41 -17.35 -19.17
C GLU A 301 -10.76 -16.34 -18.21
N GLU A 302 -9.47 -16.03 -18.39
CA GLU A 302 -8.76 -15.04 -17.58
C GLU A 302 -9.30 -13.63 -17.80
N LEU A 303 -9.65 -13.28 -19.05
CA LEU A 303 -10.34 -12.03 -19.37
C LEU A 303 -11.67 -11.93 -18.62
N ALA A 304 -12.50 -12.97 -18.66
CA ALA A 304 -13.80 -12.99 -17.99
C ALA A 304 -13.66 -12.87 -16.47
N LEU A 305 -12.64 -13.49 -15.87
CA LEU A 305 -12.34 -13.35 -14.45
C LEU A 305 -11.94 -11.91 -14.09
N LEU A 306 -11.12 -11.26 -14.90
CA LEU A 306 -10.79 -9.85 -14.69
C LEU A 306 -12.01 -8.93 -14.84
N GLN A 307 -12.89 -9.21 -15.81
CA GLN A 307 -14.13 -8.46 -16.00
C GLN A 307 -15.09 -8.62 -14.82
N ARG A 308 -15.09 -9.76 -14.12
CA ARG A 308 -15.81 -9.95 -12.86
C ARG A 308 -15.12 -9.28 -11.67
N LEU A 309 -13.79 -9.27 -11.65
CA LEU A 309 -12.98 -8.70 -10.57
C LEU A 309 -13.15 -7.18 -10.49
N TRP A 310 -13.07 -6.48 -11.62
CA TRP A 310 -12.93 -5.04 -11.61
C TRP A 310 -14.11 -4.27 -11.02
N PRO A 311 -15.39 -4.62 -11.30
CA PRO A 311 -16.53 -3.97 -10.64
C PRO A 311 -16.43 -4.01 -9.11
N LEU A 312 -16.08 -5.18 -8.55
CA LEU A 312 -15.91 -5.36 -7.09
C LEU A 312 -14.76 -4.51 -6.55
N VAL A 313 -13.65 -4.43 -7.28
CA VAL A 313 -12.49 -3.62 -6.90
C VAL A 313 -12.82 -2.12 -6.99
N ASN A 314 -13.52 -1.69 -8.05
CA ASN A 314 -13.97 -0.32 -8.23
C ASN A 314 -14.85 0.11 -7.05
N ASP A 315 -15.85 -0.71 -6.70
CA ASP A 315 -16.76 -0.43 -5.59
C ASP A 315 -16.04 -0.33 -4.25
N ARG A 316 -15.17 -1.30 -3.94
CA ARG A 316 -14.32 -1.24 -2.76
C ARG A 316 -13.51 0.06 -2.69
N LEU A 317 -12.89 0.45 -3.82
CA LEU A 317 -12.00 1.59 -3.85
C LEU A 317 -12.75 2.93 -3.78
N ASN A 318 -13.92 3.02 -4.41
CA ASN A 318 -14.71 4.25 -4.47
C ASN A 318 -15.51 4.49 -3.18
N PHE A 319 -16.14 3.45 -2.63
CA PHE A 319 -17.07 3.61 -1.51
C PHE A 319 -16.43 3.41 -0.14
N PHE A 320 -15.43 2.51 -0.02
CA PHE A 320 -14.91 2.07 1.29
C PHE A 320 -13.43 2.39 1.53
N THR A 321 -12.68 2.82 0.51
CA THR A 321 -11.23 3.04 0.62
C THR A 321 -10.89 4.53 0.60
N PRO A 322 -10.50 5.13 1.74
CA PRO A 322 -10.10 6.52 1.76
C PRO A 322 -8.79 6.74 1.00
N THR A 323 -8.69 7.87 0.31
CA THR A 323 -7.47 8.32 -0.34
C THR A 323 -7.11 9.72 0.12
N LYS A 324 -5.86 10.11 -0.13
CA LYS A 324 -5.39 11.47 0.13
C LYS A 324 -5.15 12.18 -1.19
N LYS A 325 -5.53 13.45 -1.22
CA LYS A 325 -5.21 14.35 -2.32
C LYS A 325 -4.28 15.44 -1.80
N PRO A 326 -3.30 15.84 -2.62
CA PRO A 326 -2.39 16.89 -2.20
C PRO A 326 -3.10 18.25 -2.21
N THR A 327 -2.96 19.01 -1.14
CA THR A 327 -3.62 20.31 -0.95
C THR A 327 -2.67 21.50 -1.03
N GLY A 328 -1.36 21.26 -1.02
CA GLY A 328 -0.40 22.35 -1.10
C GLY A 328 1.03 21.92 -0.82
N TRP A 329 1.87 22.90 -0.48
CA TRP A 329 3.26 22.70 -0.13
C TRP A 329 3.58 23.42 1.16
N THR A 330 4.49 22.83 1.92
CA THR A 330 5.16 23.44 3.07
C THR A 330 6.67 23.29 2.90
N THR A 331 7.43 23.81 3.84
CA THR A 331 8.88 23.66 3.91
C THR A 331 9.24 22.92 5.20
N ASP A 332 10.17 21.99 5.13
CA ASP A 332 10.65 21.27 6.31
C ASP A 332 11.65 22.10 7.13
N ALA A 333 12.05 21.56 8.29
CA ALA A 333 13.01 22.23 9.19
C ALA A 333 14.37 22.51 8.54
N VAL A 334 14.68 21.92 7.38
CA VAL A 334 15.95 22.04 6.65
C VAL A 334 15.76 22.84 5.34
N GLY A 335 14.59 23.46 5.13
CA GLY A 335 14.33 24.29 3.95
C GLY A 335 13.85 23.51 2.71
N ARG A 336 13.60 22.20 2.80
CA ARG A 336 13.15 21.40 1.65
C ARG A 336 11.65 21.45 1.49
N ARG A 337 11.18 21.61 0.25
CA ARG A 337 9.76 21.63 -0.09
C ARG A 337 9.13 20.26 0.21
N GLN A 338 8.07 20.25 1.02
CA GLN A 338 7.29 19.06 1.38
C GLN A 338 5.84 19.21 0.93
N ARG A 339 5.26 18.16 0.35
CA ARG A 339 3.87 18.16 -0.10
C ARG A 339 2.94 17.98 1.11
N VAL A 340 1.91 18.81 1.19
CA VAL A 340 0.84 18.69 2.19
C VAL A 340 -0.33 17.94 1.56
N TYR A 341 -0.93 17.05 2.34
CA TYR A 341 -2.08 16.23 1.94
C TYR A 341 -3.23 16.47 2.89
N ASP A 342 -4.45 16.39 2.36
CA ASP A 342 -5.67 16.42 3.16
C ASP A 342 -5.84 15.21 4.09
N GLN A 343 -6.97 15.16 4.79
CA GLN A 343 -7.35 13.98 5.54
C GLN A 343 -7.79 12.84 4.61
N PRO A 344 -7.56 11.57 5.01
CA PRO A 344 -8.03 10.45 4.21
C PRO A 344 -9.58 10.49 4.09
N THR A 345 -10.07 10.54 2.86
CA THR A 345 -11.50 10.59 2.53
C THR A 345 -11.76 9.72 1.29
N SER A 346 -12.84 8.94 1.26
CA SER A 346 -13.15 8.08 0.11
C SER A 346 -13.57 8.90 -1.12
N PRO A 347 -13.35 8.39 -2.35
CA PRO A 347 -13.86 9.05 -3.56
C PRO A 347 -15.35 9.35 -3.50
N TYR A 348 -16.16 8.41 -2.98
CA TYR A 348 -17.58 8.63 -2.74
C TYR A 348 -17.86 9.83 -1.84
N GLN A 349 -17.20 9.91 -0.67
CA GLN A 349 -17.38 11.04 0.23
C GLN A 349 -16.93 12.37 -0.40
N ARG A 350 -15.88 12.36 -1.23
CA ARG A 350 -15.42 13.55 -1.97
C ARG A 350 -16.41 13.98 -3.05
N LEU A 351 -17.00 13.03 -3.76
CA LEU A 351 -18.04 13.30 -4.76
C LEU A 351 -19.30 13.88 -4.10
N VAL A 352 -19.71 13.33 -2.95
CA VAL A 352 -20.82 13.91 -2.18
C VAL A 352 -20.49 15.33 -1.72
N ALA A 353 -19.26 15.56 -1.26
CA ALA A 353 -18.82 16.86 -0.78
C ALA A 353 -18.59 17.91 -1.90
N SER A 354 -18.45 17.50 -3.16
CA SER A 354 -18.24 18.45 -4.27
C SER A 354 -19.51 19.18 -4.68
N GLY A 355 -20.69 18.68 -4.30
CA GLY A 355 -21.97 19.35 -4.57
C GLY A 355 -22.45 19.29 -6.03
N ILE A 356 -21.78 18.52 -6.90
CA ILE A 356 -22.12 18.44 -8.33
C ILE A 356 -23.30 17.49 -8.62
N LEU A 357 -23.68 16.65 -7.66
CA LEU A 357 -24.74 15.67 -7.84
C LEU A 357 -26.11 16.30 -7.59
N SER A 358 -27.07 15.98 -8.45
CA SER A 358 -28.48 16.26 -8.18
C SER A 358 -28.98 15.47 -6.95
N PRO A 359 -30.08 15.90 -6.30
CA PRO A 359 -30.68 15.14 -5.19
C PRO A 359 -31.01 13.69 -5.57
N ALA A 360 -31.46 13.45 -6.81
CA ALA A 360 -31.75 12.12 -7.32
C ALA A 360 -30.47 11.26 -7.44
N GLN A 361 -29.38 11.82 -7.99
CA GLN A 361 -28.09 11.12 -8.06
C GLN A 361 -27.53 10.82 -6.67
N HIS A 362 -27.63 11.75 -5.73
CA HIS A 362 -27.25 11.52 -4.33
C HIS A 362 -28.01 10.34 -3.72
N GLN A 363 -29.34 10.29 -3.90
CA GLN A 363 -30.16 9.20 -3.37
C GLN A 363 -29.83 7.86 -4.03
N GLN A 364 -29.67 7.84 -5.35
CA GLN A 364 -29.29 6.64 -6.10
C GLN A 364 -27.93 6.11 -5.64
N LEU A 365 -26.93 6.98 -5.49
CA LEU A 365 -25.59 6.58 -5.10
C LEU A 365 -25.52 6.12 -3.64
N ALA A 366 -26.30 6.75 -2.75
CA ALA A 366 -26.44 6.31 -1.36
C ALA A 366 -27.13 4.95 -1.27
N ALA A 367 -28.21 4.72 -2.04
CA ALA A 367 -28.88 3.43 -2.13
C ALA A 367 -27.95 2.35 -2.70
N TYR A 368 -27.17 2.69 -3.73
CA TYR A 368 -26.16 1.78 -4.28
C TYR A 368 -25.09 1.42 -3.24
N LYS A 369 -24.50 2.40 -2.54
CA LYS A 369 -23.56 2.14 -1.43
C LYS A 369 -24.18 1.24 -0.37
N ALA A 370 -25.42 1.51 0.02
CA ALA A 370 -26.13 0.70 1.01
C ALA A 370 -26.40 -0.72 0.53
N SER A 371 -26.45 -0.96 -0.79
CA SER A 371 -26.62 -2.28 -1.40
C SER A 371 -25.34 -3.14 -1.42
N LEU A 372 -24.18 -2.54 -1.13
CA LEU A 372 -22.89 -3.22 -1.19
C LEU A 372 -22.61 -4.00 0.09
N ASP A 373 -22.47 -5.32 -0.04
CA ASP A 373 -21.96 -6.20 1.02
C ASP A 373 -20.42 -6.22 1.03
N PRO A 374 -19.75 -5.54 1.98
CA PRO A 374 -18.29 -5.52 2.04
C PRO A 374 -17.66 -6.89 2.32
N ALA A 375 -18.34 -7.79 3.04
CA ALA A 375 -17.84 -9.12 3.34
C ALA A 375 -17.92 -10.01 2.11
N ALA A 376 -19.09 -10.09 1.45
CA ALA A 376 -19.26 -10.87 0.24
C ALA A 376 -18.35 -10.37 -0.89
N MET A 377 -18.24 -9.05 -1.07
CA MET A 377 -17.30 -8.46 -2.02
C MET A 377 -15.85 -8.87 -1.73
N ALA A 378 -15.44 -8.97 -0.46
CA ALA A 378 -14.10 -9.42 -0.12
C ALA A 378 -13.86 -10.89 -0.40
N THR A 379 -14.84 -11.75 -0.10
CA THR A 379 -14.80 -13.18 -0.42
C THR A 379 -14.73 -13.41 -1.92
N GLU A 380 -15.54 -12.71 -2.71
CA GLU A 380 -15.56 -12.88 -4.17
C GLU A 380 -14.26 -12.38 -4.83
N ILE A 381 -13.71 -11.25 -4.36
CA ILE A 381 -12.39 -10.77 -4.81
C ILE A 381 -11.32 -11.84 -4.54
N ASP A 382 -11.26 -12.39 -3.33
CA ASP A 382 -10.28 -13.44 -2.99
C ASP A 382 -10.48 -14.70 -3.84
N ALA A 383 -11.72 -15.14 -4.05
CA ALA A 383 -12.05 -16.30 -4.86
C ALA A 383 -11.59 -16.13 -6.33
N ILE A 384 -11.84 -14.97 -6.93
CA ILE A 384 -11.39 -14.65 -8.29
C ILE A 384 -9.86 -14.58 -8.34
N GLN A 385 -9.22 -13.94 -7.36
CA GLN A 385 -7.76 -13.87 -7.30
C GLN A 385 -7.10 -15.25 -7.19
N GLN A 386 -7.68 -16.16 -6.40
CA GLN A 386 -7.22 -17.55 -6.33
C GLN A 386 -7.37 -18.28 -7.68
N GLN A 387 -8.47 -18.06 -8.40
CA GLN A 387 -8.67 -18.62 -9.75
C GLN A 387 -7.63 -18.08 -10.74
N LEU A 388 -7.39 -16.77 -10.76
CA LEU A 388 -6.36 -16.15 -11.59
C LEU A 388 -4.96 -16.70 -11.28
N ILE A 389 -4.62 -16.90 -9.98
CA ILE A 389 -3.36 -17.53 -9.58
C ILE A 389 -3.26 -18.95 -10.14
N ARG A 390 -4.32 -19.76 -10.01
CA ARG A 390 -4.32 -21.15 -10.50
C ARG A 390 -4.09 -21.24 -12.00
N LEU A 391 -4.75 -20.38 -12.78
CA LEU A 391 -4.65 -20.39 -14.25
C LEU A 391 -3.31 -19.84 -14.74
N ALA A 392 -2.81 -18.75 -14.14
CA ALA A 392 -1.77 -17.95 -14.76
C ALA A 392 -0.37 -18.08 -14.11
N ALA A 393 -0.27 -18.56 -12.87
CA ALA A 393 1.02 -18.54 -12.16
C ALA A 393 2.05 -19.50 -12.77
N ALA A 394 1.63 -20.70 -13.19
CA ALA A 394 2.54 -21.69 -13.79
C ALA A 394 3.09 -21.20 -15.14
N LYS A 395 2.21 -20.79 -16.06
CA LYS A 395 2.62 -20.30 -17.39
C LYS A 395 3.50 -19.05 -17.31
N THR A 396 3.20 -18.13 -16.40
CA THR A 396 4.02 -16.92 -16.21
C THR A 396 5.44 -17.28 -15.77
N ARG A 397 5.59 -18.25 -14.85
CA ARG A 397 6.91 -18.71 -14.40
C ARG A 397 7.66 -19.47 -15.50
N GLN A 398 6.94 -20.21 -16.34
CA GLN A 398 7.55 -20.87 -17.49
C GLN A 398 8.14 -19.85 -18.46
N LEU A 399 7.36 -18.82 -18.84
CA LEU A 399 7.84 -17.72 -19.69
C LEU A 399 9.07 -17.03 -19.08
N GLN A 400 9.09 -16.81 -17.77
CA GLN A 400 10.26 -16.22 -17.10
C GLN A 400 11.50 -17.10 -17.24
N ARG A 401 11.37 -18.42 -17.04
CA ARG A 401 12.49 -19.36 -17.17
C ARG A 401 13.03 -19.43 -18.61
N GLU A 402 12.14 -19.36 -19.60
CA GLU A 402 12.52 -19.36 -21.01
C GLU A 402 13.35 -18.11 -21.37
N LEU A 403 12.95 -16.93 -20.86
CA LEU A 403 13.73 -15.69 -21.02
C LEU A 403 15.07 -15.75 -20.27
N ASP A 404 15.06 -16.19 -19.01
CA ASP A 404 16.28 -16.32 -18.20
C ASP A 404 17.29 -17.30 -18.85
N ALA A 405 16.80 -18.34 -19.54
CA ALA A 405 17.62 -19.29 -20.28
C ALA A 405 18.20 -18.67 -21.57
N ALA A 406 17.42 -17.84 -22.27
CA ALA A 406 17.87 -17.13 -23.47
C ALA A 406 18.91 -16.05 -23.16
N ASP A 407 18.78 -15.37 -22.01
CA ASP A 407 19.72 -14.33 -21.55
C ASP A 407 20.97 -14.89 -20.86
N ARG A 408 21.08 -16.21 -20.69
CA ARG A 408 22.25 -16.82 -20.07
C ARG A 408 23.46 -16.62 -20.99
N PRO A 409 24.59 -16.08 -20.50
CA PRO A 409 25.77 -15.90 -21.33
C PRO A 409 26.24 -17.26 -21.90
N PRO A 410 26.77 -17.28 -23.13
CA PRO A 410 27.24 -18.51 -23.75
C PRO A 410 28.29 -19.20 -22.88
N HIS A 411 28.30 -20.53 -22.91
CA HIS A 411 29.25 -21.33 -22.14
C HIS A 411 30.70 -20.91 -22.49
N PRO A 412 31.55 -20.54 -21.51
CA PRO A 412 32.87 -19.96 -21.77
C PRO A 412 33.84 -20.90 -22.51
N ALA A 413 33.54 -22.20 -22.57
CA ALA A 413 34.32 -23.18 -23.35
C ALA A 413 34.39 -22.90 -24.86
N GLY A 414 33.55 -22.01 -25.41
CA GLY A 414 33.58 -21.62 -26.83
C GLY A 414 34.30 -20.31 -27.14
N ILE A 415 34.75 -19.55 -26.13
CA ILE A 415 35.36 -18.22 -26.33
C ILE A 415 36.85 -18.41 -26.63
N LYS A 416 37.23 -18.42 -27.92
CA LYS A 416 38.63 -18.33 -28.34
C LYS A 416 39.16 -16.93 -28.02
N ILE A 417 39.94 -16.80 -26.95
CA ILE A 417 40.67 -15.58 -26.63
C ILE A 417 41.83 -15.47 -27.64
N HIS A 418 41.66 -14.66 -28.69
CA HIS A 418 42.79 -14.28 -29.54
C HIS A 418 43.72 -13.36 -28.76
N ARG A 419 44.82 -13.91 -28.22
CA ARG A 419 45.94 -13.09 -27.75
C ARG A 419 46.52 -12.38 -28.96
N ARG A 420 46.44 -11.04 -29.02
CA ARG A 420 47.25 -10.24 -29.94
C ARG A 420 48.72 -10.51 -29.58
N ALA A 421 49.47 -11.10 -30.50
CA ALA A 421 50.91 -11.18 -30.39
C ALA A 421 51.47 -9.75 -30.49
N SER A 422 52.25 -9.39 -29.47
CA SER A 422 53.00 -8.15 -29.34
C SER A 422 54.16 -8.07 -30.31
#